data_AF-A0A4U5PHN7-F1
#
_entry.id   AF-A0A4U5PHN7-F1
#
_cell.length_a   1.000
_cell.length_b   1.000
_cell.length_c   1.000
_cell.angle_alpha   90.00
_cell.angle_beta   90.00
_cell.angle_gamma   90.00
#
_symmetry.space_group_name_H-M   'P 1'
#
loop_
_entity.id
_entity.type
_entity.pdbx_description
1 polymer ?
#
loop_
_entity_poly.entity_id
_entity_poly.type
_entity_poly.pdbx_seq_one_letter_code
_entity_poly.pdbx_strand_id
1 'polypeptide(L)'
;MDSLPYEFHARVASIIAPVALRHLADLPILKVPRWVNAAESQLQNRFSIKVVINTDHVMAYATSVSEAILPLNSFLGRINRFTRVTEVCVYSDFPILGVFPSQENQLRQLGNFLKTQYIGNLYIHSSIHGEELLRVTPLWLIPAKKVYIPDKLFCDQLLDFHLLENFSLDEIVVFNASYDFMWRITEAYKRGEKQALWKDTEDSGKIFEYLDELGFKYAEDRNFGQLPKQAELVNIYTRRKLNFLACKW
;
A
#
# COMPACT_ATOMS: atom_id res chain seq x y z
N MET A 1 3.71 -3.04 -37.33
CA MET A 1 3.82 -3.07 -35.85
C MET A 1 3.06 -4.24 -35.22
N ASP A 2 2.06 -4.84 -35.88
CA ASP A 2 1.43 -6.11 -35.45
C ASP A 2 2.34 -7.35 -35.50
N SER A 3 3.59 -7.18 -35.91
CA SER A 3 4.60 -8.22 -36.04
C SER A 3 5.25 -8.63 -34.71
N LEU A 4 5.01 -7.88 -33.64
CA LEU A 4 5.55 -8.22 -32.31
C LEU A 4 4.63 -9.25 -31.62
N PRO A 5 5.18 -10.18 -30.82
CA PRO A 5 4.36 -11.14 -30.08
C PRO A 5 3.36 -10.45 -29.16
N TYR A 6 2.18 -11.05 -28.96
CA TYR A 6 1.17 -10.55 -28.01
C TYR A 6 1.75 -10.32 -26.60
N GLU A 7 2.73 -11.13 -26.20
CA GLU A 7 3.41 -11.02 -24.91
C GLU A 7 4.20 -9.71 -24.77
N PHE A 8 4.79 -9.21 -25.86
CA PHE A 8 5.45 -7.91 -25.87
C PHE A 8 4.42 -6.80 -25.66
N HIS A 9 3.30 -6.87 -26.40
CA HIS A 9 2.20 -5.93 -26.28
C HIS A 9 1.61 -5.93 -24.87
N ALA A 10 1.38 -7.11 -24.29
CA ALA A 10 0.86 -7.27 -22.94
C ALA A 10 1.82 -6.73 -21.87
N ARG A 11 3.13 -6.95 -22.01
CA ARG A 11 4.14 -6.39 -21.09
C ARG A 11 4.18 -4.88 -21.15
N VAL A 12 4.26 -4.31 -22.35
CA VAL A 12 4.26 -2.85 -22.55
C VAL A 12 2.94 -2.25 -22.04
N ALA A 13 1.79 -2.82 -22.39
CA ALA A 13 0.50 -2.40 -21.87
C ALA A 13 0.43 -2.50 -20.33
N SER A 14 1.01 -3.54 -19.72
CA SER A 14 1.02 -3.68 -18.25
C SER A 14 1.78 -2.56 -17.54
N ILE A 15 2.86 -2.05 -18.17
CA ILE A 15 3.69 -0.95 -17.68
C ILE A 15 2.97 0.39 -17.87
N ILE A 16 2.35 0.60 -19.04
CA ILE A 16 1.79 1.90 -19.41
C ILE A 16 0.33 2.08 -18.91
N ALA A 17 -0.43 1.00 -18.71
CA ALA A 17 -1.84 1.07 -18.30
C ALA A 17 -2.14 1.85 -17.00
N PRO A 18 -1.27 1.96 -15.97
CA PRO A 18 -1.56 2.82 -14.81
C PRO A 18 -1.65 4.31 -15.16
N VAL A 19 -0.96 4.76 -16.22
CA VAL A 19 -0.84 6.17 -16.61
C VAL A 19 -1.62 6.47 -17.89
N ALA A 20 -1.67 5.53 -18.83
CA ALA A 20 -2.12 5.81 -20.18
C ALA A 20 -3.57 5.46 -20.49
N LEU A 21 -4.35 4.73 -19.69
CA LEU A 21 -5.73 4.40 -20.14
C LEU A 21 -6.62 5.63 -20.38
N ARG A 22 -6.34 6.76 -19.72
CA ARG A 22 -7.00 8.05 -20.01
C ARG A 22 -6.44 8.78 -21.24
N HIS A 23 -5.25 8.39 -21.71
CA HIS A 23 -4.48 9.00 -22.82
C HIS A 23 -4.18 8.03 -23.98
N LEU A 24 -4.62 6.76 -23.91
CA LEU A 24 -4.44 5.75 -24.97
C LEU A 24 -5.25 6.16 -26.20
N ALA A 25 -6.36 6.88 -26.00
CA ALA A 25 -7.11 7.55 -27.05
C ALA A 25 -6.31 8.64 -27.78
N ASP A 26 -5.22 9.15 -27.18
CA ASP A 26 -4.38 10.21 -27.73
C ASP A 26 -3.13 9.67 -28.44
N LEU A 27 -2.87 8.35 -28.38
CA LEU A 27 -1.76 7.69 -29.06
C LEU A 27 -2.28 6.90 -30.27
N PRO A 28 -2.19 7.45 -31.50
CA PRO A 28 -2.76 6.82 -32.71
C PRO A 28 -2.21 5.41 -32.96
N ILE A 29 -0.97 5.14 -32.56
CA ILE A 29 -0.28 3.85 -32.69
C ILE A 29 -0.89 2.75 -31.80
N LEU A 30 -1.55 3.10 -30.70
CA LEU A 30 -2.14 2.15 -29.75
C LEU A 30 -3.64 1.93 -29.97
N LYS A 31 -4.25 2.59 -30.96
CA LYS A 31 -5.64 2.37 -31.42
C LYS A 31 -5.80 1.09 -32.26
N VAL A 32 -4.72 0.34 -32.50
CA VAL A 32 -4.78 -0.95 -33.18
C VAL A 32 -5.50 -1.95 -32.25
N PRO A 33 -6.50 -2.72 -32.72
CA PRO A 33 -7.32 -3.59 -31.89
C PRO A 33 -6.54 -4.53 -30.96
N ARG A 34 -5.35 -4.99 -31.36
CA ARG A 34 -4.49 -5.83 -30.52
C ARG A 34 -3.96 -5.13 -29.28
N TRP A 35 -3.61 -3.84 -29.36
CA TRP A 35 -3.14 -3.06 -28.20
C TRP A 35 -4.27 -2.75 -27.24
N VAL A 36 -5.45 -2.43 -27.77
CA VAL A 36 -6.67 -2.22 -26.98
C VAL A 36 -7.03 -3.51 -26.24
N ASN A 37 -7.13 -4.64 -26.93
CA ASN A 37 -7.42 -5.93 -26.32
C ASN A 37 -6.36 -6.36 -25.30
N ALA A 38 -5.07 -6.11 -25.58
CA ALA A 38 -4.01 -6.39 -24.62
C ALA A 38 -4.15 -5.51 -23.36
N ALA A 39 -4.44 -4.22 -23.51
CA ALA A 39 -4.63 -3.29 -22.39
C ALA A 39 -5.88 -3.64 -21.56
N GLU A 40 -7.00 -3.95 -22.20
CA GLU A 40 -8.24 -4.40 -21.56
C GLU A 40 -8.03 -5.74 -20.82
N SER A 41 -7.32 -6.69 -21.44
CA SER A 41 -6.95 -7.95 -20.81
C SER A 41 -6.03 -7.72 -19.59
N GLN A 42 -5.12 -6.75 -19.65
CA GLN A 42 -4.30 -6.38 -18.48
C GLN A 42 -5.15 -5.73 -17.37
N LEU A 43 -6.17 -4.95 -17.70
CA LEU A 43 -7.09 -4.37 -16.71
C LEU A 43 -7.87 -5.45 -15.95
N GLN A 44 -8.39 -6.44 -16.67
CA GLN A 44 -9.13 -7.55 -16.06
C GLN A 44 -8.27 -8.41 -15.13
N ASN A 45 -6.94 -8.42 -15.36
CA ASN A 45 -5.98 -9.15 -14.54
C ASN A 45 -5.36 -8.32 -13.40
N ARG A 46 -5.93 -7.15 -13.09
CA ARG A 46 -5.52 -6.31 -11.95
C ARG A 46 -6.45 -6.51 -10.77
N PHE A 47 -5.85 -6.78 -9.62
CA PHE A 47 -6.57 -7.11 -8.40
C PHE A 47 -6.16 -6.18 -7.26
N SER A 48 -7.12 -5.88 -6.39
CA SER A 48 -6.91 -5.36 -5.05
C SER A 48 -7.21 -6.47 -4.05
N ILE A 49 -6.27 -6.75 -3.16
CA ILE A 49 -6.42 -7.76 -2.11
C ILE A 49 -6.96 -7.07 -0.87
N LYS A 50 -8.06 -7.60 -0.32
CA LYS A 50 -8.62 -7.18 0.95
C LYS A 50 -8.42 -8.30 1.96
N VAL A 51 -7.85 -7.97 3.10
CA VAL A 51 -7.59 -8.87 4.23
C VAL A 51 -8.39 -8.35 5.41
N VAL A 52 -9.15 -9.21 6.04
CA VAL A 52 -9.93 -8.87 7.23
C VAL A 52 -9.58 -9.83 8.34
N ILE A 53 -9.22 -9.25 9.47
CA ILE A 53 -8.83 -9.94 10.69
C ILE A 53 -9.99 -9.80 11.66
N ASN A 54 -10.50 -10.93 12.13
CA ASN A 54 -11.48 -11.01 13.20
C ASN A 54 -10.84 -11.82 14.35
N THR A 55 -11.42 -11.77 15.55
CA THR A 55 -10.91 -12.47 16.75
C THR A 55 -10.47 -13.92 16.45
N ASP A 56 -11.31 -14.69 15.77
CA ASP A 56 -11.06 -16.13 15.57
C ASP A 56 -10.48 -16.50 14.20
N HIS A 57 -10.51 -15.59 13.23
CA HIS A 57 -10.21 -15.96 11.84
C HIS A 57 -9.63 -14.80 11.03
N VAL A 58 -8.77 -15.14 10.07
CA VAL A 58 -8.32 -14.20 9.04
C VAL A 58 -8.89 -14.64 7.70
N MET A 59 -9.48 -13.69 6.98
CA MET A 59 -10.01 -13.89 5.65
C MET A 59 -9.29 -12.96 4.67
N ALA A 60 -9.11 -13.42 3.45
CA ALA A 60 -8.75 -12.53 2.36
C ALA A 60 -9.56 -12.85 1.11
N TYR A 61 -9.71 -11.83 0.27
CA TYR A 61 -10.34 -11.95 -1.03
C TYR A 61 -9.69 -10.96 -2.00
N ALA A 62 -9.75 -11.31 -3.28
CA ALA A 62 -9.35 -10.43 -4.34
C ALA A 62 -10.58 -9.73 -4.92
N THR A 63 -10.42 -8.49 -5.33
CA THR A 63 -11.42 -7.72 -6.07
C THR A 63 -10.77 -7.21 -7.35
N SER A 64 -11.51 -7.16 -8.45
CA SER A 64 -11.03 -6.56 -9.69
C SER A 64 -12.11 -5.65 -10.27
N VAL A 65 -11.79 -4.91 -11.33
CA VAL A 65 -12.78 -4.08 -12.03
C VAL A 65 -13.90 -4.94 -12.64
N SER A 66 -13.60 -6.19 -13.00
CA SER A 66 -14.54 -7.11 -13.65
C SER A 66 -15.25 -8.07 -12.70
N GLU A 67 -14.70 -8.31 -11.50
CA GLU A 67 -15.25 -9.25 -10.52
C GLU A 67 -15.37 -8.58 -9.14
N ALA A 68 -16.58 -8.58 -8.59
CA ALA A 68 -16.87 -7.89 -7.33
C ALA A 68 -16.07 -8.45 -6.15
N ILE A 69 -16.06 -9.77 -5.96
CA ILE A 69 -15.36 -10.45 -4.86
C ILE A 69 -14.96 -11.87 -5.31
N LEU A 70 -13.68 -12.20 -5.19
CA LEU A 70 -13.12 -13.52 -5.48
C LEU A 70 -12.47 -14.11 -4.22
N PRO A 71 -12.93 -15.26 -3.71
CA PRO A 71 -12.32 -15.93 -2.56
C PRO A 71 -10.83 -16.23 -2.78
N LEU A 72 -10.02 -16.18 -1.71
CA LEU A 72 -8.57 -16.34 -1.81
C LEU A 72 -8.14 -17.63 -2.51
N ASN A 73 -8.77 -18.77 -2.22
CA ASN A 73 -8.45 -20.04 -2.86
C ASN A 73 -8.66 -19.98 -4.39
N SER A 74 -9.76 -19.38 -4.84
CA SER A 74 -10.06 -19.18 -6.26
C SER A 74 -9.08 -18.19 -6.89
N PHE A 75 -8.69 -17.14 -6.18
CA PHE A 75 -7.66 -16.21 -6.64
C PHE A 75 -6.30 -16.89 -6.82
N LEU A 76 -5.83 -17.63 -5.81
CA LEU A 76 -4.56 -18.35 -5.85
C LEU A 76 -4.51 -19.33 -7.03
N GLY A 77 -5.62 -20.03 -7.32
CA GLY A 77 -5.73 -20.93 -8.46
C GLY A 77 -5.72 -20.24 -9.83
N ARG A 78 -5.94 -18.92 -9.89
CA ARG A 78 -5.92 -18.12 -11.13
C ARG A 78 -4.63 -17.34 -11.36
N ILE A 79 -3.71 -17.35 -10.38
CA ILE A 79 -2.43 -16.66 -10.50
C ILE A 79 -1.67 -17.20 -11.71
N ASN A 80 -1.33 -16.28 -12.62
CA ASN A 80 -0.52 -16.54 -13.78
C ASN A 80 0.42 -15.35 -14.03
N ARG A 81 1.26 -15.44 -15.07
CA ARG A 81 2.28 -14.42 -15.39
C ARG A 81 1.72 -13.00 -15.62
N PHE A 82 0.44 -12.87 -15.96
CA PHE A 82 -0.25 -11.60 -16.20
C PHE A 82 -1.04 -11.10 -15.00
N THR A 83 -1.22 -11.91 -13.96
CA THR A 83 -1.88 -11.47 -12.72
C THR A 83 -1.06 -10.35 -12.08
N ARG A 84 -1.73 -9.26 -11.71
CA ARG A 84 -1.12 -8.11 -11.04
C ARG A 84 -1.94 -7.74 -9.84
N VAL A 85 -1.28 -7.59 -8.70
CA VAL A 85 -1.90 -6.98 -7.51
C VAL A 85 -1.37 -5.57 -7.39
N THR A 86 -2.27 -4.59 -7.38
CA THR A 86 -1.90 -3.17 -7.30
C THR A 86 -2.05 -2.60 -5.90
N GLU A 87 -2.87 -3.24 -5.08
CA GLU A 87 -3.24 -2.75 -3.76
C GLU A 87 -3.47 -3.93 -2.80
N VAL A 88 -3.04 -3.73 -1.56
CA VAL A 88 -3.34 -4.62 -0.44
C VAL A 88 -3.94 -3.76 0.67
N CYS A 89 -5.11 -4.10 1.16
CA CYS A 89 -5.75 -3.42 2.28
C CYS A 89 -6.04 -4.42 3.40
N VAL A 90 -5.69 -4.04 4.62
CA VAL A 90 -5.91 -4.83 5.82
C VAL A 90 -6.90 -4.09 6.70
N TYR A 91 -7.92 -4.79 7.19
CA TYR A 91 -8.94 -4.28 8.10
C TYR A 91 -9.06 -5.20 9.32
N SER A 92 -9.48 -4.64 10.46
CA SER A 92 -10.05 -5.41 11.57
C SER A 92 -11.56 -5.19 11.62
N ASP A 93 -12.30 -6.25 11.96
CA ASP A 93 -13.74 -6.26 12.23
C ASP A 93 -14.58 -5.54 11.17
N PHE A 94 -14.28 -5.80 9.90
CA PHE A 94 -15.11 -5.30 8.81
C PHE A 94 -16.33 -6.22 8.64
N PRO A 95 -17.57 -5.69 8.55
CA PRO A 95 -18.75 -6.52 8.33
C PRO A 95 -18.64 -7.23 6.98
N ILE A 96 -18.18 -8.48 6.99
CA ILE A 96 -18.08 -9.31 5.79
C ILE A 96 -19.36 -10.12 5.59
N LEU A 97 -19.73 -10.21 4.32
CA LEU A 97 -20.66 -11.13 3.69
C LEU A 97 -20.26 -12.60 3.94
N GLY A 98 -20.54 -13.13 5.13
CA GLY A 98 -20.47 -14.56 5.43
C GLY A 98 -19.24 -15.03 6.22
N VAL A 99 -19.41 -16.18 6.88
CA VAL A 99 -18.37 -16.85 7.67
C VAL A 99 -17.53 -17.72 6.74
N PHE A 100 -16.30 -17.31 6.45
CA PHE A 100 -15.33 -18.17 5.76
C PHE A 100 -14.39 -18.83 6.77
N PRO A 101 -13.92 -20.06 6.51
CA PRO A 101 -12.89 -20.68 7.33
C PRO A 101 -11.61 -19.84 7.32
N SER A 102 -10.86 -19.83 8.43
CA SER A 102 -9.60 -19.10 8.54
C SER A 102 -8.61 -19.50 7.44
N GLN A 103 -7.99 -18.50 6.81
CA GLN A 103 -7.13 -18.66 5.63
C GLN A 103 -5.65 -18.39 5.93
N GLU A 104 -5.24 -18.35 7.20
CA GLU A 104 -3.86 -18.01 7.62
C GLU A 104 -2.78 -18.78 6.86
N ASN A 105 -2.98 -20.08 6.62
CA ASN A 105 -2.04 -20.90 5.86
C ASN A 105 -1.87 -20.43 4.40
N GLN A 106 -2.95 -19.95 3.78
CA GLN A 106 -2.96 -19.42 2.41
C GLN A 106 -2.33 -18.02 2.35
N LEU A 107 -2.37 -17.25 3.44
CA LEU A 107 -1.75 -15.92 3.50
C LEU A 107 -0.23 -15.97 3.35
N ARG A 108 0.43 -17.05 3.79
CA ARG A 108 1.87 -17.23 3.55
C ARG A 108 2.18 -17.39 2.06
N GLN A 109 1.38 -18.18 1.34
CA GLN A 109 1.53 -18.35 -0.10
C GLN A 109 1.27 -17.03 -0.84
N LEU A 110 0.20 -16.32 -0.45
CA LEU A 110 -0.10 -14.99 -0.97
C LEU A 110 1.04 -14.00 -0.72
N GLY A 111 1.57 -13.94 0.51
CA GLY A 111 2.68 -13.04 0.86
C GLY A 111 3.93 -13.30 0.01
N ASN A 112 4.30 -14.56 -0.21
CA ASN A 112 5.43 -14.91 -1.08
C ASN A 112 5.21 -14.45 -2.53
N PHE A 113 3.98 -14.60 -3.06
CA PHE A 113 3.64 -14.06 -4.37
C PHE A 113 3.75 -12.53 -4.40
N LEU A 114 3.16 -11.84 -3.42
CA LEU A 114 3.13 -10.37 -3.35
C LEU A 114 4.52 -9.74 -3.25
N LYS A 115 5.49 -10.39 -2.60
CA LYS A 115 6.89 -9.91 -2.54
C LYS A 115 7.55 -9.75 -3.91
N THR A 116 7.04 -10.43 -4.94
CA THR A 116 7.53 -10.33 -6.32
C THR A 116 6.75 -9.32 -7.16
N GLN A 117 5.71 -8.72 -6.60
CA GLN A 117 4.81 -7.81 -7.31
C GLN A 117 5.18 -6.35 -7.04
N TYR A 118 4.84 -5.49 -8.00
CA TYR A 118 4.87 -4.05 -7.79
C TYR A 118 3.57 -3.60 -7.13
N ILE A 119 3.60 -3.43 -5.81
CA ILE A 119 2.44 -2.99 -5.03
C ILE A 119 2.41 -1.46 -5.00
N GLY A 120 1.33 -0.87 -5.51
CA GLY A 120 1.14 0.57 -5.49
C GLY A 120 0.81 1.07 -4.08
N ASN A 121 -0.16 0.44 -3.43
CA ASN A 121 -0.65 0.85 -2.11
C ASN A 121 -0.70 -0.34 -1.14
N LEU A 122 -0.14 -0.17 0.05
CA LEU A 122 -0.42 -1.01 1.22
C LEU A 122 -1.20 -0.15 2.22
N TYR A 123 -2.43 -0.55 2.53
CA TYR A 123 -3.31 0.20 3.43
C TYR A 123 -3.60 -0.62 4.68
N ILE A 124 -3.35 -0.03 5.84
CA ILE A 124 -3.64 -0.62 7.15
C ILE A 124 -4.68 0.25 7.82
N HIS A 125 -5.87 -0.30 7.98
CA HIS A 125 -6.99 0.42 8.56
C HIS A 125 -6.75 0.72 10.05
N SER A 126 -7.28 1.85 10.52
CA SER A 126 -7.14 2.28 11.92
C SER A 126 -7.87 1.41 12.94
N SER A 127 -8.71 0.48 12.49
CA SER A 127 -9.35 -0.50 13.37
C SER A 127 -8.40 -1.62 13.81
N ILE A 128 -7.24 -1.79 13.17
CA ILE A 128 -6.33 -2.89 13.47
C ILE A 128 -5.53 -2.59 14.74
N HIS A 129 -5.54 -3.55 15.66
CA HIS A 129 -4.69 -3.59 16.84
C HIS A 129 -3.36 -4.31 16.57
N GLY A 130 -2.34 -4.00 17.38
CA GLY A 130 -0.97 -4.51 17.17
C GLY A 130 -0.86 -6.03 17.14
N GLU A 131 -1.59 -6.74 18.02
CA GLU A 131 -1.58 -8.20 18.10
C GLU A 131 -2.21 -8.86 16.87
N GLU A 132 -3.28 -8.27 16.34
CA GLU A 132 -3.95 -8.75 15.13
C GLU A 132 -3.01 -8.67 13.92
N LEU A 133 -2.21 -7.61 13.84
CA LEU A 133 -1.27 -7.40 12.74
C LEU A 133 -0.24 -8.53 12.64
N LEU A 134 0.19 -9.10 13.78
CA LEU A 134 1.14 -10.22 13.81
C LEU A 134 0.60 -11.45 13.06
N ARG A 135 -0.71 -11.67 13.03
CA ARG A 135 -1.35 -12.79 12.30
C ARG A 135 -1.22 -12.67 10.80
N VAL A 136 -1.00 -11.45 10.29
CA VAL A 136 -0.87 -11.16 8.86
C VAL A 136 0.55 -10.74 8.46
N THR A 137 1.56 -11.03 9.28
CA THR A 137 3.00 -10.70 9.04
C THR A 137 3.47 -10.87 7.59
N PRO A 138 3.13 -11.96 6.88
CA PRO A 138 3.55 -12.13 5.48
C PRO A 138 3.05 -11.07 4.50
N LEU A 139 2.01 -10.30 4.84
CA LEU A 139 1.29 -9.40 3.95
C LEU A 139 1.69 -7.93 4.10
N TRP A 140 2.28 -7.53 5.23
CA TRP A 140 2.78 -6.17 5.43
C TRP A 140 4.30 -6.06 5.32
N LEU A 141 5.03 -7.17 5.29
CA LEU A 141 6.45 -7.20 4.90
C LEU A 141 6.60 -7.39 3.38
N ILE A 142 5.88 -6.57 2.61
CA ILE A 142 5.92 -6.56 1.14
C ILE A 142 6.36 -5.17 0.65
N PRO A 143 7.24 -5.07 -0.36
CA PRO A 143 7.61 -3.78 -0.93
C PRO A 143 6.38 -3.08 -1.54
N ALA A 144 6.10 -1.86 -1.09
CA ALA A 144 5.00 -1.03 -1.59
C ALA A 144 5.45 0.40 -1.88
N LYS A 145 4.86 1.03 -2.90
CA LYS A 145 5.16 2.42 -3.26
C LYS A 145 4.61 3.42 -2.25
N LYS A 146 3.39 3.17 -1.77
CA LYS A 146 2.71 3.99 -0.77
C LYS A 146 2.22 3.11 0.36
N VAL A 147 2.45 3.56 1.59
CA VAL A 147 2.02 2.83 2.79
C VAL A 147 1.14 3.74 3.63
N TYR A 148 -0.06 3.28 3.95
CA TYR A 148 -1.02 4.00 4.78
C TYR A 148 -1.17 3.27 6.11
N ILE A 149 -0.96 3.99 7.21
CA ILE A 149 -0.96 3.43 8.57
C ILE A 149 -1.73 4.33 9.54
N PRO A 150 -2.26 3.77 10.63
CA PRO A 150 -2.75 4.58 11.73
C PRO A 150 -1.60 5.04 12.65
N ASP A 151 -1.81 6.16 13.35
CA ASP A 151 -0.92 6.65 14.41
C ASP A 151 -0.69 5.61 15.52
N LYS A 152 -1.76 4.93 15.95
CA LYS A 152 -1.71 3.90 17.00
C LYS A 152 -1.15 2.56 16.52
N LEU A 153 -0.32 2.56 15.47
CA LEU A 153 0.33 1.34 15.00
C LEU A 153 1.43 0.94 15.98
N PHE A 154 1.23 -0.18 16.68
CA PHE A 154 2.18 -0.71 17.67
C PHE A 154 3.29 -1.59 17.08
N CYS A 155 3.41 -1.64 15.76
CA CYS A 155 4.31 -2.56 15.09
C CYS A 155 5.54 -1.88 14.47
N ASP A 156 6.59 -1.73 15.28
CA ASP A 156 7.88 -1.17 14.86
C ASP A 156 8.49 -1.91 13.67
N GLN A 157 8.34 -3.25 13.62
CA GLN A 157 8.89 -4.05 12.53
C GLN A 157 8.32 -3.65 11.17
N LEU A 158 7.06 -3.22 11.13
CA LEU A 158 6.42 -2.73 9.91
C LEU A 158 7.11 -1.46 9.44
N LEU A 159 7.21 -0.51 10.36
CA LEU A 159 7.78 0.81 10.12
C LEU A 159 9.24 0.68 9.72
N ASP A 160 10.01 -0.12 10.45
CA ASP A 160 11.42 -0.39 10.18
C ASP A 160 11.61 -0.97 8.77
N PHE A 161 10.84 -2.00 8.41
CA PHE A 161 10.91 -2.58 7.07
C PHE A 161 10.61 -1.53 5.99
N HIS A 162 9.51 -0.79 6.11
CA HIS A 162 9.14 0.16 5.06
C HIS A 162 10.08 1.38 5.01
N LEU A 163 10.51 1.91 6.15
CA LEU A 163 11.39 3.08 6.20
C LEU A 163 12.82 2.73 5.78
N LEU A 164 13.35 1.58 6.19
CA LEU A 164 14.77 1.26 6.04
C LEU A 164 15.05 0.31 4.86
N GLU A 165 14.16 -0.66 4.61
CA GLU A 165 14.43 -1.77 3.67
C GLU A 165 13.61 -1.69 2.37
N ASN A 166 12.42 -1.09 2.40
CA ASN A 166 11.56 -0.98 1.22
C ASN A 166 12.04 0.14 0.27
N PHE A 167 12.91 -0.22 -0.68
CA PHE A 167 13.44 0.71 -1.69
C PHE A 167 12.42 1.24 -2.69
N SER A 168 11.22 0.63 -2.78
CA SER A 168 10.17 1.10 -3.68
C SER A 168 9.30 2.21 -3.08
N LEU A 169 9.50 2.54 -1.79
CA LEU A 169 8.64 3.46 -1.04
C LEU A 169 8.89 4.92 -1.42
N ASP A 170 7.83 5.60 -1.84
CA ASP A 170 7.81 7.03 -2.20
C ASP A 170 7.00 7.87 -1.20
N GLU A 171 6.03 7.27 -0.51
CA GLU A 171 5.11 7.99 0.36
C GLU A 171 4.64 7.15 1.55
N ILE A 172 4.60 7.75 2.75
CA ILE A 172 3.90 7.24 3.92
C ILE A 172 2.78 8.20 4.28
N VAL A 173 1.61 7.64 4.53
CA VAL A 173 0.44 8.38 5.00
C VAL A 173 0.06 7.86 6.38
N VAL A 174 -0.02 8.77 7.35
CA VAL A 174 -0.40 8.47 8.73
C VAL A 174 -1.78 9.06 9.01
N PHE A 175 -2.74 8.20 9.34
CA PHE A 175 -4.09 8.61 9.75
C PHE A 175 -4.18 8.82 11.25
N ASN A 176 -4.99 9.78 11.66
CA ASN A 176 -5.14 10.22 13.05
C ASN A 176 -3.80 10.60 13.68
N ALA A 177 -2.90 11.21 12.89
CA ALA A 177 -1.53 11.47 13.27
C ALA A 177 -1.44 12.37 14.52
N SER A 178 -0.71 11.92 15.54
CA SER A 178 -0.24 12.76 16.64
C SER A 178 1.08 13.44 16.29
N TYR A 179 1.40 14.53 17.01
CA TYR A 179 2.70 15.19 16.85
C TYR A 179 3.84 14.23 17.20
N ASP A 180 3.77 13.54 18.34
CA ASP A 180 4.86 12.70 18.83
C ASP A 180 5.16 11.52 17.92
N PHE A 181 4.12 10.88 17.37
CA PHE A 181 4.32 9.80 16.42
C PHE A 181 4.98 10.30 15.14
N MET A 182 4.52 11.42 14.58
CA MET A 182 5.13 12.00 13.39
C MET A 182 6.57 12.43 13.67
N TRP A 183 6.85 13.06 14.82
CA TRP A 183 8.21 13.39 15.24
C TRP A 183 9.10 12.15 15.29
N ARG A 184 8.64 11.10 15.97
CA ARG A 184 9.37 9.83 16.09
C ARG A 184 9.71 9.22 14.73
N ILE A 185 8.71 9.00 13.87
CA ILE A 185 8.94 8.32 12.59
C ILE A 185 9.82 9.17 11.66
N THR A 186 9.71 10.50 11.73
CA THR A 186 10.47 11.40 10.86
C THR A 186 11.91 11.55 11.30
N GLU A 187 12.19 11.65 12.61
CA GLU A 187 13.56 11.65 13.13
C GLU A 187 14.26 10.31 12.91
N ALA A 188 13.58 9.21 13.20
CA ALA A 188 14.09 7.87 12.91
C ALA A 188 14.40 7.70 11.41
N TYR A 189 13.52 8.16 10.52
CA TYR A 189 13.78 8.12 9.08
C TYR A 189 14.97 8.98 8.66
N LYS A 190 15.05 10.24 9.11
CA LYS A 190 16.18 11.13 8.79
C LYS A 190 17.52 10.50 9.18
N ARG A 191 17.56 9.80 10.33
CA ARG A 191 18.76 9.14 10.87
C ARG A 191 18.93 7.68 10.43
N GLY A 192 18.00 7.12 9.65
CA GLY A 192 18.09 5.71 9.25
C GLY A 192 18.09 4.74 10.44
N GLU A 193 17.38 5.08 11.51
CA GLU A 193 17.32 4.32 12.76
C GLU A 193 16.00 3.54 12.88
N LYS A 194 16.04 2.48 13.69
CA LYS A 194 14.85 1.67 14.01
C LYS A 194 13.94 2.36 15.01
N GLN A 195 12.64 2.18 14.88
CA GLN A 195 11.62 2.78 15.76
C GLN A 195 11.78 2.39 17.24
N ALA A 196 12.26 1.17 17.51
CA ALA A 196 12.44 0.68 18.87
C ALA A 196 13.38 1.56 19.72
N LEU A 197 14.31 2.30 19.10
CA LEU A 197 15.23 3.22 19.79
C LEU A 197 14.54 4.50 20.29
N TRP A 198 13.28 4.72 19.90
CA TRP A 198 12.52 5.94 20.14
C TRP A 198 11.23 5.69 20.92
N LYS A 199 11.09 4.52 21.56
CA LYS A 199 9.89 4.14 22.31
C LYS A 199 9.74 4.86 23.65
N ASP A 200 10.85 5.32 24.23
CA ASP A 200 10.90 5.86 25.59
C ASP A 200 11.01 7.39 25.64
N THR A 201 10.81 8.09 24.51
CA THR A 201 10.75 9.54 24.50
C THR A 201 9.47 10.05 25.18
N GLU A 202 9.63 10.96 26.13
CA GLU A 202 8.53 11.62 26.85
C GLU A 202 7.55 12.31 25.89
N ASP A 203 6.27 12.29 26.26
CA ASP A 203 5.21 13.05 25.59
C ASP A 203 5.61 14.54 25.55
N SER A 204 5.68 15.12 24.36
CA SER A 204 6.12 16.50 24.20
C SER A 204 5.06 17.52 24.64
N GLY A 205 3.82 17.09 24.88
CA GLY A 205 2.66 17.95 25.13
C GLY A 205 2.22 18.75 23.90
N LYS A 206 2.80 18.50 22.73
CA LYS A 206 2.50 19.21 21.48
C LYS A 206 1.36 18.52 20.73
N ILE A 207 0.55 19.34 20.07
CA ILE A 207 -0.58 18.91 19.24
C ILE A 207 -0.22 18.93 17.75
N PHE A 208 -1.07 18.33 16.92
CA PHE A 208 -0.94 18.22 15.46
C PHE A 208 -0.64 19.57 14.76
N GLU A 209 -1.15 20.66 15.30
CA GLU A 209 -0.97 22.00 14.78
C GLU A 209 0.51 22.43 14.77
N TYR A 210 1.35 21.89 15.65
CA TYR A 210 2.80 22.16 15.74
C TYR A 210 3.67 21.33 14.78
N LEU A 211 3.07 20.52 13.89
CA LEU A 211 3.83 19.73 12.91
C LEU A 211 4.66 20.59 11.92
N ASP A 212 4.37 21.89 11.82
CA ASP A 212 5.16 22.84 11.03
C ASP A 212 6.59 23.00 11.56
N GLU A 213 6.80 22.83 12.86
CA GLU A 213 8.15 22.76 13.45
C GLU A 213 8.97 21.58 12.92
N LEU A 214 8.30 20.51 12.46
CA LEU A 214 8.92 19.34 11.85
C LEU A 214 9.09 19.48 10.32
N GLY A 215 8.71 20.64 9.78
CA GLY A 215 8.76 20.94 8.35
C GLY A 215 7.49 20.57 7.58
N PHE A 216 6.41 20.19 8.24
CA PHE A 216 5.14 19.89 7.56
C PHE A 216 4.38 21.16 7.19
N LYS A 217 3.78 21.16 6.00
CA LYS A 217 2.91 22.25 5.53
C LYS A 217 1.60 21.68 5.05
N TYR A 218 0.51 22.44 5.14
CA TYR A 218 -0.76 22.00 4.56
C TYR A 218 -0.57 21.74 3.06
N ALA A 219 -1.07 20.59 2.60
CA ALA A 219 -1.06 20.26 1.19
C ALA A 219 -1.95 21.25 0.43
N GLU A 220 -1.46 21.74 -0.70
CA GLU A 220 -2.24 22.54 -1.63
C GLU A 220 -3.27 21.60 -2.29
N ASP A 221 -4.48 21.64 -1.76
CA ASP A 221 -5.74 21.11 -2.31
C ASP A 221 -5.75 19.64 -2.77
N ARG A 222 -6.27 18.75 -1.91
CA ARG A 222 -6.74 17.40 -2.28
C ARG A 222 -7.97 17.04 -1.45
N ASN A 223 -8.95 16.44 -2.12
CA ASN A 223 -10.25 15.89 -1.68
C ASN A 223 -10.29 15.10 -0.35
N PHE A 224 -9.85 15.69 0.76
CA PHE A 224 -10.03 15.20 2.11
C PHE A 224 -10.80 16.28 2.88
N GLY A 225 -11.77 15.89 3.72
CA GLY A 225 -12.61 16.83 4.48
C GLY A 225 -11.82 17.84 5.34
N GLN A 226 -10.57 17.52 5.67
CA GLN A 226 -9.54 18.46 6.14
C GLN A 226 -8.26 18.28 5.32
N LEU A 227 -7.56 19.36 5.02
CA LEU A 227 -6.30 19.31 4.27
C LEU A 227 -5.22 18.61 5.12
N PRO A 228 -4.58 17.54 4.60
CA PRO A 228 -3.48 16.91 5.30
C PRO A 228 -2.27 17.84 5.36
N LYS A 229 -1.40 17.62 6.36
CA LYS A 229 -0.08 18.24 6.40
C LYS A 229 0.94 17.31 5.75
N GLN A 230 1.84 17.83 4.94
CA GLN A 230 2.85 17.05 4.20
C GLN A 230 4.27 17.59 4.41
N ALA A 231 5.25 16.70 4.43
CA ALA A 231 6.67 17.01 4.45
C ALA A 231 7.45 16.06 3.52
N GLU A 232 8.36 16.59 2.71
CA GLU A 232 9.38 15.78 2.01
C GLU A 232 10.62 15.71 2.91
N LEU A 233 11.04 14.51 3.28
CA LEU A 233 12.19 14.28 4.14
C LEU A 233 13.27 13.52 3.39
N VAL A 234 14.52 13.77 3.78
CA VAL A 234 15.70 13.10 3.21
C VAL A 234 16.41 12.32 4.31
N ASN A 235 16.63 11.04 4.08
CA ASN A 235 17.49 10.23 4.94
C ASN A 235 18.96 10.60 4.68
N ILE A 236 19.71 10.97 5.72
CA ILE A 236 21.07 11.52 5.56
C ILE A 236 22.08 10.48 5.06
N TYR A 237 21.84 9.20 5.35
CA TYR A 237 22.75 8.10 5.03
C TYR A 237 22.49 7.56 3.62
N THR A 238 21.22 7.32 3.28
CA THR A 238 20.84 6.75 1.98
C THR A 238 20.59 7.82 0.92
N ARG A 239 20.46 9.09 1.33
CA ARG A 239 20.01 10.21 0.49
C ARG A 239 18.64 10.00 -0.16
N ARG A 240 17.89 8.97 0.27
CA ARG A 240 16.54 8.69 -0.21
C ARG A 240 15.62 9.81 0.27
N LYS A 241 14.75 10.26 -0.64
CA LYS A 241 13.67 11.19 -0.36
C LYS A 241 12.38 10.41 -0.13
N LEU A 242 11.59 10.83 0.85
CA LEU A 242 10.30 10.22 1.15
C LEU A 242 9.28 11.29 1.54
N ASN A 243 8.07 11.17 1.01
CA ASN A 243 6.96 12.05 1.40
C ASN A 243 6.23 11.46 2.60
N PHE A 244 5.98 12.31 3.60
CA PHE A 244 5.15 12.00 4.75
C PHE A 244 3.89 12.85 4.70
N LEU A 245 2.73 12.21 4.77
CA LEU A 245 1.44 12.88 4.91
C LEU A 245 0.84 12.55 6.28
N ALA A 246 0.44 13.57 7.01
CA ALA A 246 -0.20 13.49 8.31
C ALA A 246 -1.65 13.96 8.17
N CYS A 247 -2.60 13.08 8.49
CA CYS A 247 -4.03 13.34 8.41
C CYS A 247 -4.63 13.36 9.82
N LYS A 248 -5.45 14.38 10.11
CA LYS A 248 -6.32 14.45 11.29
C LYS A 248 -7.75 14.16 10.80
N TRP A 249 -8.45 13.19 11.40
CA TRP A 249 -9.87 12.92 11.10
C TRP A 249 -10.74 13.52 12.20
#